data_AF-A0A3R7ERK3-F1
#
_entry.id   AF-A0A3R7ERK3-F1
#
_cell.length_a   1.000
_cell.length_b   1.000
_cell.length_c   1.000
_cell.angle_alpha   90.00
_cell.angle_beta   90.00
_cell.angle_gamma   90.00
#
_symmetry.space_group_name_H-M   'P 1'
#
loop_
_entity.id
_entity.type
_entity.pdbx_description
1 polymer ?
#
loop_
_entity_poly.entity_id
_entity_poly.type
_entity_poly.pdbx_seq_one_letter_code
_entity_poly.pdbx_strand_id
1 'polypeptide(L)'
;TSPELLGLLDELQLYLAQYTENIRPAIEKLELKTKRKSNEALATGLAYLKTKEALVLNYTTNISFYLHCKAQGKVMVDHPVLNHILTLQDKLSVCDKIDQPLDDQLDALLNDQDVSEDDDDEEHDDGLGAFFHTDDVASPPPITTKSNAAAQKKRKHAEDEAPPALTVDEAAAEAFYNSVVESKNAHKSLKGEFYTHEPKIVEPEFDSDDDDDKKRGATYQMIKNKGLKAHKSKINRNPRVKKRLQYKKALVRRKGQVREVRTGEAARYGGEMTGIKSNITRSRKL
;
A
#
# COMPACT_ATOMS: atom_id res chain seq x y z
N THR A 1 -6.08 40.10 -44.24
CA THR A 1 -6.32 38.88 -43.43
C THR A 1 -4.99 38.45 -42.86
N SER A 2 -4.87 38.29 -41.54
CA SER A 2 -3.59 37.94 -40.89
C SER A 2 -3.41 36.42 -40.94
N PRO A 3 -2.45 35.87 -41.71
CA PRO A 3 -2.29 34.41 -41.89
C PRO A 3 -1.93 33.69 -40.59
N GLU A 4 -1.25 34.38 -39.66
CA GLU A 4 -0.87 33.90 -38.33
C GLU A 4 -2.05 33.45 -37.45
N LEU A 5 -3.26 33.96 -37.73
CA LEU A 5 -4.43 33.70 -36.89
C LEU A 5 -4.85 32.23 -36.92
N LEU A 6 -4.66 31.57 -38.06
CA LEU A 6 -5.02 30.17 -38.22
C LEU A 6 -4.06 29.28 -37.41
N GLY A 7 -2.75 29.56 -37.50
CA GLY A 7 -1.74 28.84 -36.70
C GLY A 7 -1.99 28.96 -35.20
N LEU A 8 -2.29 30.17 -34.71
CA LEU A 8 -2.61 30.38 -33.30
C LEU A 8 -3.90 29.68 -32.84
N LEU A 9 -4.86 29.51 -33.74
CA LEU A 9 -6.10 28.78 -33.44
C LEU A 9 -5.83 27.28 -33.31
N ASP A 10 -5.04 26.73 -34.22
CA ASP A 10 -4.62 25.32 -34.18
C ASP A 10 -3.78 25.04 -32.92
N GLU A 11 -2.85 25.93 -32.57
CA GLU A 11 -2.07 25.86 -31.33
C GLU A 11 -2.97 25.90 -30.09
N LEU A 12 -3.95 26.81 -30.05
CA LEU A 12 -4.89 26.89 -28.93
C LEU A 12 -5.68 25.59 -28.76
N GLN A 13 -6.16 24.99 -29.86
CA GLN A 13 -6.86 23.71 -29.81
C GLN A 13 -5.95 22.58 -29.34
N LEU A 14 -4.71 22.54 -29.85
CA LEU A 14 -3.70 21.55 -29.46
C LEU A 14 -3.43 21.59 -27.96
N TYR A 15 -3.11 22.77 -27.41
CA TYR A 15 -2.78 22.91 -25.98
C TYR A 15 -3.98 22.70 -25.05
N LEU A 16 -5.20 23.02 -25.50
CA LEU A 16 -6.41 22.67 -24.75
C LEU A 16 -6.63 21.15 -24.72
N ALA A 17 -6.44 20.46 -25.85
CA ALA A 17 -6.53 19.00 -25.91
C ALA A 17 -5.47 18.33 -25.01
N GLN A 18 -4.21 18.78 -25.09
CA GLN A 18 -3.13 18.30 -24.22
C GLN A 18 -3.44 18.50 -22.73
N TYR A 19 -4.05 19.63 -22.36
CA TYR A 19 -4.45 19.87 -20.98
C TYR A 19 -5.54 18.90 -20.52
N THR A 20 -6.58 18.69 -21.34
CA THR A 20 -7.72 17.83 -20.97
C THR A 20 -7.38 16.34 -20.99
N GLU A 21 -6.58 15.89 -21.95
CA GLU A 21 -6.32 14.47 -22.19
C GLU A 21 -5.12 13.94 -21.40
N ASN A 22 -4.08 14.77 -21.19
CA ASN A 22 -2.82 14.30 -20.62
C ASN A 22 -2.53 14.94 -19.24
N ILE A 23 -2.47 16.27 -19.18
CA ILE A 23 -1.94 16.97 -17.99
C ILE A 23 -2.87 16.80 -16.79
N ARG A 24 -4.17 17.06 -16.96
CA ARG A 24 -5.15 16.97 -15.88
C ARG A 24 -5.26 15.57 -15.28
N PRO A 25 -5.50 14.49 -16.05
CA PRO A 25 -5.58 13.15 -15.47
C PRO A 25 -4.26 12.69 -14.84
N ALA A 26 -3.11 13.08 -15.41
CA ALA A 26 -1.81 12.76 -14.81
C ALA A 26 -1.61 13.41 -13.43
N ILE A 27 -2.04 14.67 -13.25
CA ILE A 27 -2.00 15.35 -11.95
C ILE A 27 -2.90 14.63 -10.94
N GLU A 28 -4.14 14.30 -11.31
CA GLU A 28 -5.08 13.60 -10.43
C GLU A 28 -4.49 12.26 -9.96
N LYS A 29 -3.90 11.47 -10.86
CA LYS A 29 -3.23 10.21 -10.51
C LYS A 29 -1.99 10.40 -9.62
N LEU A 30 -1.13 11.39 -9.90
CA LEU A 30 0.02 11.66 -9.04
C LEU A 30 -0.39 12.16 -7.65
N GLU A 31 -1.47 12.92 -7.52
CA GLU A 31 -2.00 13.32 -6.21
C GLU A 31 -2.50 12.13 -5.40
N LEU A 32 -3.10 11.12 -6.04
CA LEU A 32 -3.46 9.87 -5.38
C LEU A 32 -2.22 9.07 -4.97
N LYS A 33 -1.24 8.90 -5.88
CA LYS A 33 0.01 8.16 -5.59
C LYS A 33 0.83 8.82 -4.47
N THR A 34 0.91 10.14 -4.43
CA THR A 34 1.63 10.88 -3.37
C THR A 34 0.96 10.80 -2.00
N LYS A 35 -0.38 10.70 -1.95
CA LYS A 35 -1.12 10.44 -0.69
C LYS A 35 -0.85 9.03 -0.17
N ARG A 36 -0.73 8.04 -1.06
CA ARG A 36 -0.44 6.63 -0.71
C ARG A 36 1.02 6.42 -0.30
N LYS A 37 1.97 6.93 -1.07
CA LYS A 37 3.42 6.74 -0.87
C LYS A 37 4.14 8.10 -0.82
N SER A 38 4.81 8.37 0.30
CA SER A 38 5.67 9.55 0.43
C SER A 38 7.03 9.26 -0.22
N ASN A 39 7.20 9.73 -1.46
CA ASN A 39 8.46 9.70 -2.20
C ASN A 39 8.78 11.11 -2.70
N GLU A 40 10.02 11.55 -2.54
CA GLU A 40 10.50 12.84 -3.01
C GLU A 40 10.41 12.96 -4.54
N ALA A 41 10.71 11.89 -5.28
CA ALA A 41 10.62 11.87 -6.74
C ALA A 41 9.17 12.07 -7.25
N LEU A 42 8.18 11.52 -6.54
CA LEU A 42 6.77 11.74 -6.86
C LEU A 42 6.33 13.17 -6.54
N ALA A 43 6.86 13.75 -5.45
CA ALA A 43 6.59 15.13 -5.08
C ALA A 43 7.20 16.12 -6.10
N THR A 44 8.41 15.85 -6.58
CA THR A 44 9.05 16.66 -7.64
C THR A 44 8.30 16.55 -8.96
N GLY A 45 7.86 15.34 -9.35
CA GLY A 45 7.05 15.12 -10.55
C GLY A 45 5.70 15.84 -10.49
N LEU A 46 5.01 15.78 -9.35
CA LEU A 46 3.75 16.51 -9.13
C LEU A 46 3.96 18.03 -9.21
N ALA A 47 5.03 18.56 -8.59
CA ALA A 47 5.35 19.98 -8.67
C ALA A 47 5.61 20.41 -10.11
N TYR A 48 6.36 19.61 -10.88
CA TYR A 48 6.61 19.87 -12.31
C TYR A 48 5.30 19.91 -13.10
N LEU A 49 4.44 18.89 -13.01
CA LEU A 49 3.16 18.87 -13.74
C LEU A 49 2.25 20.06 -13.37
N LYS A 50 2.21 20.48 -12.10
CA LYS A 50 1.47 21.70 -11.70
C LYS A 50 2.05 22.97 -12.32
N THR A 51 3.37 23.07 -12.45
CA THR A 51 3.97 24.21 -13.14
C THR A 51 3.67 24.18 -14.64
N LYS A 52 3.69 23.00 -15.27
CA LYS A 52 3.34 22.81 -16.69
C LYS A 52 1.88 23.15 -16.95
N GLU A 53 0.96 22.69 -16.10
CA GLU A 53 -0.46 23.06 -16.12
C GLU A 53 -0.65 24.58 -16.12
N ALA A 54 -0.04 25.26 -15.14
CA ALA A 54 -0.14 26.71 -15.03
C ALA A 54 0.40 27.40 -16.29
N LEU A 55 1.46 26.87 -16.90
CA LEU A 55 2.08 27.45 -18.08
C LEU A 55 1.21 27.29 -19.34
N VAL A 56 0.65 26.09 -19.56
CA VAL A 56 -0.28 25.80 -20.65
C VAL A 56 -1.57 26.63 -20.52
N LEU A 57 -2.15 26.73 -19.31
CA LEU A 57 -3.33 27.56 -19.06
C LEU A 57 -3.06 29.06 -19.30
N ASN A 58 -1.90 29.55 -18.87
CA ASN A 58 -1.51 30.94 -19.13
C ASN A 58 -1.31 31.21 -20.62
N TYR A 59 -0.70 30.27 -21.36
CA TYR A 59 -0.49 30.39 -22.80
C TYR A 59 -1.81 30.41 -23.58
N THR A 60 -2.68 29.44 -23.32
CA THR A 60 -4.02 29.35 -23.93
C THR A 60 -4.88 30.59 -23.60
N THR A 61 -4.81 31.10 -22.37
CA THR A 61 -5.50 32.34 -21.97
C THR A 61 -4.98 33.53 -22.77
N ASN A 62 -3.67 33.71 -22.90
CA ASN A 62 -3.08 34.83 -23.64
C ASN A 62 -3.37 34.75 -25.14
N ILE A 63 -3.33 33.56 -25.75
CA ILE A 63 -3.74 33.37 -27.14
C ILE A 63 -5.22 33.69 -27.31
N SER A 64 -6.10 33.18 -26.43
CA SER A 64 -7.54 33.44 -26.52
C SER A 64 -7.85 34.93 -26.44
N PHE A 65 -7.12 35.67 -25.60
CA PHE A 65 -7.24 37.13 -25.51
C PHE A 65 -6.76 37.83 -26.79
N TYR A 66 -5.62 37.40 -27.36
CA TYR A 66 -5.12 37.94 -28.61
C TYR A 66 -6.11 37.72 -29.77
N LEU A 67 -6.65 36.50 -29.89
CA LEU A 67 -7.67 36.14 -30.87
C LEU A 67 -8.95 36.97 -30.67
N HIS A 68 -9.40 37.14 -29.43
CA HIS A 68 -10.57 37.96 -29.10
C HIS A 68 -10.36 39.42 -29.52
N CYS A 69 -9.19 39.99 -29.25
CA CYS A 69 -8.87 41.37 -29.61
C CYS A 69 -8.76 41.56 -31.13
N LYS A 70 -8.24 40.55 -31.86
CA LYS A 70 -8.22 40.54 -33.33
C LYS A 70 -9.63 40.41 -33.92
N ALA A 71 -10.50 39.60 -33.33
CA ALA A 71 -11.91 39.50 -33.73
C ALA A 71 -12.67 40.82 -33.54
N GLN A 72 -12.32 41.60 -32.51
CA GLN A 72 -12.84 42.96 -32.29
C GLN A 72 -12.26 44.03 -33.24
N GLY A 73 -11.28 43.68 -34.08
CA GLY A 73 -10.65 44.62 -35.01
C GLY A 73 -9.67 45.61 -34.36
N LYS A 74 -9.23 45.37 -33.12
CA LYS A 74 -8.25 46.23 -32.43
C LYS A 74 -6.84 45.98 -32.99
N VAL A 75 -6.05 47.05 -33.12
CA VAL A 75 -4.65 46.99 -33.55
C VAL A 75 -3.80 46.48 -32.37
N MET A 76 -3.04 45.40 -32.59
CA MET A 76 -2.33 44.65 -31.53
C MET A 76 -0.80 44.80 -31.56
N VAL A 77 -0.25 45.72 -32.36
CA VAL A 77 1.20 45.83 -32.58
C VAL A 77 1.95 46.20 -31.28
N ASP A 78 1.37 47.09 -30.45
CA ASP A 78 2.01 47.59 -29.23
C ASP A 78 1.46 46.96 -27.94
N HIS A 79 0.72 45.84 -28.04
CA HIS A 79 0.11 45.22 -26.86
C HIS A 79 1.09 44.25 -26.17
N PRO A 80 1.28 44.33 -24.84
CA PRO A 80 2.23 43.48 -24.10
C PRO A 80 1.93 41.98 -24.19
N VAL A 81 0.72 41.60 -24.58
CA VAL A 81 0.33 40.19 -24.78
C VAL A 81 1.19 39.49 -25.83
N LEU A 82 1.63 40.18 -26.88
CA LEU A 82 2.55 39.57 -27.85
C LEU A 82 3.86 39.16 -27.19
N ASN A 83 4.45 40.04 -26.38
CA ASN A 83 5.65 39.72 -25.60
C ASN A 83 5.38 38.58 -24.62
N HIS A 84 4.22 38.57 -23.96
CA HIS A 84 3.87 37.47 -23.04
C HIS A 84 3.73 36.13 -23.76
N ILE A 85 3.07 36.08 -24.93
CA ILE A 85 2.95 34.87 -25.74
C ILE A 85 4.34 34.33 -26.12
N LEU A 86 5.24 35.19 -26.60
CA LEU A 86 6.62 34.80 -26.93
C LEU A 86 7.38 34.27 -25.71
N THR A 87 7.31 34.97 -24.57
CA THR A 87 7.98 34.50 -23.34
C THR A 87 7.41 33.20 -22.80
N LEU A 88 6.12 32.92 -23.03
CA LEU A 88 5.49 31.66 -22.65
C LEU A 88 5.88 30.55 -23.62
N GLN A 89 5.97 30.85 -24.92
CA GLN A 89 6.46 29.91 -25.94
C GLN A 89 7.90 29.47 -25.67
N ASP A 90 8.79 30.40 -25.30
CA ASP A 90 10.17 30.07 -24.92
C ASP A 90 10.22 29.11 -23.72
N LYS A 91 9.35 29.34 -22.72
CA LYS A 91 9.28 28.47 -21.55
C LYS A 91 8.64 27.12 -21.87
N LEU A 92 7.63 27.06 -22.74
CA LEU A 92 7.06 25.81 -23.25
C LEU A 92 8.13 24.99 -23.97
N SER A 93 8.94 25.62 -24.82
CA SER A 93 10.05 24.94 -25.50
C SER A 93 11.08 24.34 -24.52
N VAL A 94 11.27 24.95 -23.35
CA VAL A 94 12.10 24.37 -22.28
C VAL A 94 11.41 23.18 -21.62
N CYS A 95 10.11 23.27 -21.35
CA CYS A 95 9.32 22.13 -20.83
C CYS A 95 9.32 20.95 -21.81
N ASP A 96 9.13 21.18 -23.11
CA ASP A 96 9.10 20.12 -24.13
C ASP A 96 10.41 19.31 -24.18
N LYS A 97 11.55 19.97 -23.95
CA LYS A 97 12.86 19.30 -23.86
C LYS A 97 12.98 18.41 -22.62
N ILE A 98 12.30 18.78 -21.53
CA ILE A 98 12.23 17.97 -20.31
C ILE A 98 11.22 16.84 -20.49
N ASP A 99 10.15 17.06 -21.25
CA ASP A 99 9.09 16.07 -21.47
C ASP A 99 9.52 14.91 -22.38
N GLN A 100 10.31 15.18 -23.43
CA GLN A 100 10.80 14.14 -24.36
C GLN A 100 11.33 12.85 -23.70
N PRO A 101 12.23 12.90 -22.69
CA PRO A 101 12.68 11.69 -21.99
C PRO A 101 11.66 11.11 -20.99
N LEU A 102 10.60 11.85 -20.65
CA LEU A 102 9.59 11.47 -19.67
C LEU A 102 8.28 10.99 -20.31
N ASP A 103 8.13 11.10 -21.63
CA ASP A 103 6.90 10.70 -22.35
C ASP A 103 6.51 9.24 -22.07
N ASP A 104 7.46 8.30 -22.10
CA ASP A 104 7.21 6.89 -21.76
C ASP A 104 6.66 6.71 -20.33
N GLN A 105 7.13 7.54 -19.39
CA GLN A 105 6.68 7.50 -17.99
C GLN A 105 5.29 8.11 -17.84
N LEU A 106 4.98 9.16 -18.60
CA LEU A 106 3.67 9.78 -18.64
C LEU A 106 2.63 8.83 -19.23
N ASP A 107 2.95 8.17 -20.33
CA ASP A 107 2.09 7.17 -20.97
C ASP A 107 1.83 5.97 -20.05
N ALA A 108 2.87 5.48 -19.36
CA ALA A 108 2.71 4.43 -18.35
C ALA A 108 1.77 4.87 -17.22
N LEU A 109 1.90 6.12 -16.74
CA LEU A 109 1.02 6.67 -15.71
C LEU A 109 -0.42 6.83 -16.18
N LEU A 110 -0.64 7.26 -17.43
CA LEU A 110 -1.98 7.43 -17.98
C LEU A 110 -2.67 6.10 -18.28
N ASN A 111 -1.91 5.08 -18.68
CA ASN A 111 -2.42 3.74 -18.96
C ASN A 111 -2.57 2.85 -17.72
N ASP A 112 -1.94 3.19 -16.60
CA ASP A 112 -2.19 2.55 -15.30
C ASP A 112 -3.70 2.62 -15.01
N GLN A 113 -4.39 1.48 -15.10
CA GLN A 113 -5.78 1.40 -14.68
C GLN A 113 -5.80 1.62 -13.18
N ASP A 114 -6.65 2.55 -12.72
CA ASP A 114 -6.91 2.69 -11.29
C ASP A 114 -7.56 1.39 -10.81
N VAL A 115 -6.74 0.50 -10.25
CA VAL A 115 -7.23 -0.63 -9.49
C VAL A 115 -8.12 -0.04 -8.39
N SER A 116 -9.36 -0.50 -8.38
CA SER A 116 -10.45 -0.07 -7.52
C SER A 116 -9.99 0.18 -6.08
N GLU A 117 -10.65 1.11 -5.38
CA GLU A 117 -10.44 1.39 -3.96
C GLU A 117 -10.67 0.19 -3.00
N ASP A 118 -10.89 -1.02 -3.53
CA ASP A 118 -11.18 -2.27 -2.79
C ASP A 118 -10.19 -3.42 -3.07
N ASP A 119 -9.21 -3.29 -3.98
CA ASP A 119 -8.22 -4.34 -4.26
C ASP A 119 -6.85 -4.00 -3.65
N ASP A 120 -6.82 -3.91 -2.32
CA ASP A 120 -5.60 -3.84 -1.51
C ASP A 120 -4.98 -5.26 -1.33
N ASP A 121 -4.99 -6.06 -2.39
CA ASP A 121 -4.28 -7.33 -2.49
C ASP A 121 -3.51 -7.37 -3.82
N GLU A 122 -2.57 -6.42 -4.03
CA GLU A 122 -1.34 -6.82 -4.71
C GLU A 122 -0.63 -7.81 -3.78
N GLU A 123 -1.08 -9.07 -3.84
CA GLU A 123 -0.26 -10.22 -3.49
C GLU A 123 1.05 -10.02 -4.25
N HIS A 124 2.08 -9.55 -3.54
CA HIS A 124 3.41 -9.97 -3.87
C HIS A 124 3.34 -11.49 -3.77
N ASP A 125 3.19 -12.16 -4.92
CA ASP A 125 3.34 -13.61 -5.01
C ASP A 125 4.78 -13.90 -4.61
N ASP A 126 4.97 -14.03 -3.31
CA ASP A 126 6.17 -14.43 -2.63
C ASP A 126 6.46 -15.93 -2.87
N GLY A 127 5.68 -16.57 -3.76
CA GLY A 127 5.69 -17.99 -4.00
C GLY A 127 5.20 -18.80 -2.80
N LEU A 128 4.70 -18.15 -1.74
CA LEU A 128 4.25 -18.79 -0.52
C LEU A 128 2.77 -19.17 -0.56
N GLY A 129 1.99 -18.64 -1.52
CA GLY A 129 0.58 -19.00 -1.73
C GLY A 129 0.39 -20.52 -1.87
N ALA A 130 1.22 -21.18 -2.69
CA ALA A 130 1.18 -22.64 -2.87
C ALA A 130 1.66 -23.44 -1.64
N PHE A 131 2.48 -22.83 -0.76
CA PHE A 131 2.99 -23.48 0.44
C PHE A 131 2.00 -23.42 1.61
N PHE A 132 1.23 -22.33 1.73
CA PHE A 132 0.24 -22.14 2.79
C PHE A 132 -1.20 -22.45 2.39
N HIS A 133 -1.51 -22.69 1.11
CA HIS A 133 -2.77 -23.28 0.66
C HIS A 133 -2.86 -24.78 0.99
N THR A 134 -2.77 -25.10 2.28
CA THR A 134 -3.27 -26.35 2.82
C THR A 134 -4.52 -26.01 3.61
N ASP A 135 -5.70 -26.01 2.96
CA ASP A 135 -6.98 -26.36 3.62
C ASP A 135 -8.21 -26.41 2.68
N ASP A 136 -8.14 -25.99 1.40
CA ASP A 136 -9.32 -26.00 0.50
C ASP A 136 -9.31 -27.04 -0.64
N VAL A 137 -8.36 -27.98 -0.67
CA VAL A 137 -8.45 -29.16 -1.55
C VAL A 137 -9.05 -30.33 -0.77
N ALA A 138 -10.37 -30.46 -0.89
CA ALA A 138 -11.20 -31.62 -0.59
C ALA A 138 -10.51 -32.74 0.19
N SER A 139 -10.61 -32.67 1.52
CA SER A 139 -10.49 -33.86 2.35
C SER A 139 -11.43 -34.94 1.78
N PRO A 140 -10.94 -36.13 1.39
CA PRO A 140 -11.81 -37.18 0.89
C PRO A 140 -12.90 -37.48 1.93
N PRO A 141 -14.13 -37.83 1.49
CA PRO A 141 -15.29 -37.83 2.36
C PRO A 141 -15.02 -38.66 3.63
N PRO A 142 -15.37 -38.14 4.82
CA PRO A 142 -15.21 -38.92 6.03
C PRO A 142 -16.10 -40.15 5.90
N ILE A 143 -15.50 -41.34 5.99
CA ILE A 143 -16.25 -42.59 6.12
C ILE A 143 -17.11 -42.44 7.38
N THR A 144 -18.42 -42.36 7.17
CA THR A 144 -19.39 -42.11 8.23
C THR A 144 -19.59 -43.36 9.08
N THR A 145 -18.77 -43.55 10.12
CA THR A 145 -19.18 -44.41 11.24
C THR A 145 -19.89 -43.54 12.28
N LYS A 146 -21.22 -43.46 12.18
CA LYS A 146 -22.05 -42.95 13.27
C LYS A 146 -22.01 -43.94 14.44
N SER A 147 -21.51 -43.54 15.61
CA SER A 147 -22.21 -43.74 16.89
C SER A 147 -21.51 -43.07 18.08
N ASN A 148 -22.25 -42.11 18.66
CA ASN A 148 -22.53 -41.86 20.07
C ASN A 148 -21.42 -41.66 21.13
N ALA A 149 -21.60 -40.56 21.87
CA ALA A 149 -20.99 -40.28 23.16
C ALA A 149 -21.52 -41.22 24.26
N ALA A 150 -20.62 -41.73 25.11
CA ALA A 150 -20.69 -41.71 26.58
C ALA A 150 -19.55 -42.53 27.19
N ALA A 151 -18.96 -42.01 28.27
CA ALA A 151 -17.97 -42.69 29.09
C ALA A 151 -18.59 -43.82 29.93
N GLN A 152 -17.90 -44.97 30.07
CA GLN A 152 -17.52 -45.63 31.35
C GLN A 152 -17.01 -47.09 31.20
N LYS A 153 -15.86 -47.35 31.86
CA LYS A 153 -15.36 -48.56 32.57
C LYS A 153 -15.47 -49.99 31.97
N LYS A 154 -14.27 -50.61 31.87
CA LYS A 154 -13.86 -52.02 32.14
C LYS A 154 -14.90 -53.15 31.97
N ARG A 155 -14.63 -54.12 31.07
CA ARG A 155 -14.33 -55.55 31.37
C ARG A 155 -14.20 -56.46 30.12
N LYS A 156 -13.16 -57.31 30.19
CA LYS A 156 -13.00 -58.75 29.83
C LYS A 156 -13.34 -59.28 28.42
N HIS A 157 -12.35 -60.02 27.91
CA HIS A 157 -12.31 -61.00 26.80
C HIS A 157 -13.58 -61.85 26.61
N ALA A 158 -14.00 -61.99 25.36
CA ALA A 158 -14.55 -63.21 24.76
C ALA A 158 -14.23 -63.17 23.24
N GLU A 159 -13.79 -64.32 22.72
CA GLU A 159 -13.42 -64.56 21.33
C GLU A 159 -14.66 -64.78 20.44
N ASP A 160 -14.41 -64.73 19.13
CA ASP A 160 -15.28 -65.08 17.98
C ASP A 160 -16.43 -64.12 17.63
N GLU A 161 -16.12 -63.14 16.77
CA GLU A 161 -16.78 -63.02 15.47
C GLU A 161 -15.85 -62.30 14.47
N ALA A 162 -15.73 -62.88 13.28
CA ALA A 162 -14.87 -62.39 12.21
C ALA A 162 -15.17 -60.91 11.89
N PRO A 163 -14.14 -60.05 11.65
CA PRO A 163 -14.39 -58.70 11.21
C PRO A 163 -15.14 -58.75 9.87
N PRO A 164 -16.21 -57.94 9.68
CA PRO A 164 -16.84 -57.86 8.38
C PRO A 164 -15.75 -57.44 7.39
N ALA A 165 -15.54 -58.25 6.35
CA ALA A 165 -14.63 -57.92 5.27
C ALA A 165 -15.10 -56.59 4.68
N LEU A 166 -14.49 -55.50 5.14
CA LEU A 166 -14.49 -54.24 4.44
C LEU A 166 -13.76 -54.56 3.15
N THR A 167 -14.52 -54.86 2.10
CA THR A 167 -14.02 -54.82 0.72
C THR A 167 -13.77 -53.35 0.42
N VAL A 168 -12.74 -52.79 1.05
CA VAL A 168 -12.10 -51.58 0.56
C VAL A 168 -11.55 -52.02 -0.78
N ASP A 169 -12.06 -51.45 -1.85
CA ASP A 169 -11.49 -51.65 -3.17
C ASP A 169 -9.99 -51.36 -3.06
N GLU A 170 -9.16 -52.40 -3.16
CA GLU A 170 -7.72 -52.34 -2.91
C GLU A 170 -7.09 -51.26 -3.81
N ALA A 171 -7.63 -51.12 -5.03
CA ALA A 171 -7.29 -50.07 -5.97
C ALA A 171 -7.61 -48.65 -5.46
N ALA A 172 -8.71 -48.46 -4.72
CA ALA A 172 -9.07 -47.16 -4.13
C ALA A 172 -8.18 -46.81 -2.92
N ALA A 173 -7.77 -47.82 -2.14
CA ALA A 173 -6.83 -47.62 -1.03
C ALA A 173 -5.42 -47.27 -1.54
N GLU A 174 -4.96 -47.93 -2.60
CA GLU A 174 -3.69 -47.62 -3.27
C GLU A 174 -3.71 -46.23 -3.92
N ALA A 175 -4.81 -45.85 -4.59
CA ALA A 175 -4.97 -44.53 -5.18
C ALA A 175 -4.88 -43.40 -4.12
N PHE A 176 -5.49 -43.60 -2.95
CA PHE A 176 -5.39 -42.66 -1.84
C PHE A 176 -3.97 -42.57 -1.26
N TYR A 177 -3.29 -43.72 -1.10
CA TYR A 177 -1.92 -43.71 -0.60
C TYR A 177 -0.96 -42.98 -1.56
N ASN A 178 -1.12 -43.20 -2.86
CA ASN A 178 -0.31 -42.54 -3.89
C ASN A 178 -0.52 -41.02 -3.90
N SER A 179 -1.76 -40.53 -3.77
CA SER A 179 -2.04 -39.07 -3.74
C SER A 179 -1.45 -38.36 -2.51
N VAL A 180 -1.41 -39.04 -1.36
CA VAL A 180 -0.75 -38.52 -0.14
C VAL A 180 0.77 -38.46 -0.31
N VAL A 181 1.37 -39.45 -0.98
CA VAL A 181 2.81 -39.44 -1.28
C VAL A 181 3.17 -38.33 -2.26
N GLU A 182 2.38 -38.13 -3.30
CA GLU A 182 2.55 -37.06 -4.30
C GLU A 182 2.49 -35.67 -3.67
N SER A 183 1.45 -35.38 -2.88
CA SER A 183 1.30 -34.09 -2.18
C SER A 183 2.46 -33.82 -1.21
N LYS A 184 2.91 -34.83 -0.47
CA LYS A 184 4.07 -34.72 0.43
C LYS A 184 5.38 -34.47 -0.31
N ASN A 185 5.56 -35.08 -1.49
CA ASN A 185 6.75 -34.87 -2.31
C ASN A 185 6.73 -33.48 -2.96
N ALA A 186 5.58 -33.01 -3.45
CA ALA A 186 5.40 -31.66 -3.98
C ALA A 186 5.68 -30.58 -2.92
N HIS A 187 5.16 -30.74 -1.70
CA HIS A 187 5.45 -29.80 -0.61
C HIS A 187 6.94 -29.78 -0.23
N LYS A 188 7.65 -30.92 -0.34
CA LYS A 188 9.10 -30.98 -0.10
C LYS A 188 9.90 -30.32 -1.21
N SER A 189 9.51 -30.49 -2.48
CA SER A 189 10.19 -29.84 -3.61
C SER A 189 10.00 -28.32 -3.57
N LEU A 190 8.78 -27.85 -3.34
CA LEU A 190 8.47 -26.42 -3.16
C LEU A 190 9.30 -25.80 -2.03
N LYS A 191 9.41 -26.51 -0.90
CA LYS A 191 10.27 -26.08 0.20
C LYS A 191 11.74 -26.03 -0.21
N GLY A 192 12.23 -27.02 -0.96
CA GLY A 192 13.60 -27.05 -1.47
C GLY A 192 13.90 -25.82 -2.34
N GLU A 193 13.04 -25.56 -3.32
CA GLU A 193 13.14 -24.45 -4.26
C GLU A 193 13.11 -23.09 -3.54
N PHE A 194 12.24 -22.93 -2.54
CA PHE A 194 12.13 -21.70 -1.76
C PHE A 194 13.40 -21.37 -0.97
N TYR A 195 14.05 -22.38 -0.37
CA TYR A 195 15.26 -22.17 0.44
C TYR A 195 16.55 -22.15 -0.39
N THR A 196 16.53 -22.54 -1.66
CA THR A 196 17.67 -22.41 -2.59
C THR A 196 17.67 -21.06 -3.29
N HIS A 197 17.76 -19.96 -2.54
CA HIS A 197 18.06 -18.67 -3.14
C HIS A 197 19.56 -18.57 -3.42
N GLU A 198 19.95 -18.31 -4.67
CA GLU A 198 21.32 -17.85 -4.96
C GLU A 198 21.60 -16.61 -4.09
N PRO A 199 22.75 -16.55 -3.39
CA PRO A 199 23.09 -15.37 -2.63
C PRO A 199 23.23 -14.21 -3.62
N LYS A 200 22.23 -13.33 -3.67
CA LYS A 200 22.31 -12.09 -4.42
C LYS A 200 23.46 -11.30 -3.81
N ILE A 201 24.61 -11.28 -4.49
CA ILE A 201 25.73 -10.43 -4.15
C ILE A 201 25.28 -9.01 -4.54
N VAL A 202 24.56 -8.37 -3.62
CA VAL A 202 24.28 -6.94 -3.74
C VAL A 202 25.62 -6.28 -3.48
N GLU A 203 26.27 -5.79 -4.54
CA GLU A 203 27.40 -4.89 -4.37
C GLU A 203 26.93 -3.73 -3.48
N PRO A 204 27.61 -3.46 -2.34
CA PRO A 204 27.21 -2.35 -1.51
C PRO A 204 27.37 -1.08 -2.34
N GLU A 205 26.25 -0.41 -2.62
CA GLU A 205 26.25 0.98 -3.09
C GLU A 205 26.97 1.81 -2.02
N PHE A 206 28.24 2.07 -2.26
CA PHE A 206 28.97 3.10 -1.54
C PHE A 206 28.46 4.42 -2.10
N ASP A 207 27.61 5.12 -1.34
CA ASP A 207 27.30 6.52 -1.57
C ASP A 207 28.63 7.28 -1.61
N SER A 208 29.04 7.68 -2.82
CA SER A 208 30.25 8.44 -3.07
C SER A 208 30.00 9.92 -2.76
N ASP A 209 29.54 10.22 -1.55
CA ASP A 209 29.54 11.58 -0.99
C ASP A 209 30.95 11.96 -0.51
N ASP A 210 31.98 11.57 -1.26
CA ASP A 210 33.32 12.12 -1.14
C ASP A 210 33.31 13.45 -1.91
N ASP A 211 32.91 14.53 -1.24
CA ASP A 211 33.29 15.88 -1.67
C ASP A 211 34.83 15.93 -1.72
N ASP A 212 35.42 15.71 -2.90
CA ASP A 212 36.86 15.52 -3.15
C ASP A 212 37.76 16.66 -2.63
N ASP A 213 37.18 17.81 -2.26
CA ASP A 213 37.88 19.00 -1.76
C ASP A 213 37.67 19.31 -0.26
N LYS A 214 36.97 18.46 0.52
CA LYS A 214 36.72 18.72 1.95
C LYS A 214 37.62 17.88 2.87
N LYS A 215 38.16 18.52 3.91
CA LYS A 215 38.88 17.82 5.00
C LYS A 215 37.96 16.76 5.62
N ARG A 216 38.44 15.51 5.73
CA ARG A 216 37.70 14.39 6.35
C ARG A 216 37.18 14.78 7.74
N GLY A 217 35.85 14.89 7.86
CA GLY A 217 35.20 15.18 9.12
C GLY A 217 35.27 14.00 10.09
N ALA A 218 35.29 14.27 11.39
CA ALA A 218 35.20 13.22 12.39
C ALA A 218 33.78 12.61 12.41
N THR A 219 33.67 11.28 12.35
CA THR A 219 32.38 10.59 12.37
C THR A 219 31.65 10.81 13.70
N TYR A 220 30.31 10.83 13.68
CA TYR A 220 29.48 10.97 14.89
C TYR A 220 29.84 9.98 16.00
N GLN A 221 30.24 8.75 15.63
CA GLN A 221 30.68 7.73 16.56
C GLN A 221 31.93 8.17 17.36
N MET A 222 32.93 8.76 16.69
CA MET A 222 34.16 9.29 17.29
C MET A 222 33.88 10.53 18.15
N ILE A 223 32.97 11.40 17.70
CA ILE A 223 32.61 12.61 18.46
C ILE A 223 31.89 12.26 19.76
N LYS A 224 31.00 11.25 19.75
CA LYS A 224 30.16 10.92 20.90
C LYS A 224 30.72 9.83 21.81
N ASN A 225 31.67 9.01 21.36
CA ASN A 225 32.32 7.95 22.14
C ASN A 225 31.35 7.16 23.03
N LYS A 226 30.19 6.78 22.46
CA LYS A 226 29.09 6.14 23.21
C LYS A 226 29.38 4.67 23.55
N GLY A 227 30.28 4.01 22.79
CA GLY A 227 30.65 2.60 22.97
C GLY A 227 29.51 1.61 22.74
N LEU A 228 29.68 0.37 23.21
CA LEU A 228 28.73 -0.73 23.07
C LEU A 228 27.60 -0.65 24.11
N LYS A 229 26.78 0.40 24.04
CA LYS A 229 25.60 0.55 24.92
C LYS A 229 24.41 -0.22 24.35
N ALA A 230 23.70 -0.94 25.21
CA ALA A 230 22.45 -1.62 24.85
C ALA A 230 21.41 -0.63 24.29
N HIS A 231 20.59 -1.11 23.36
CA HIS A 231 19.52 -0.31 22.78
C HIS A 231 18.50 0.12 23.85
N LYS A 232 18.15 1.41 23.86
CA LYS A 232 17.14 1.99 24.75
C LYS A 232 15.97 2.50 23.92
N SER A 233 14.76 2.08 24.29
CA SER A 233 13.54 2.53 23.61
C SER A 233 13.38 4.06 23.60
N LYS A 234 12.75 4.59 22.55
CA LYS A 234 12.54 6.04 22.36
C LYS A 234 11.79 6.69 23.53
N ILE A 235 10.90 5.96 24.19
CA ILE A 235 10.14 6.41 25.37
C ILE A 235 11.07 6.74 26.54
N ASN A 236 12.18 6.01 26.70
CA ASN A 236 13.15 6.26 27.76
C ASN A 236 14.02 7.51 27.51
N ARG A 237 13.96 8.12 26.31
CA ARG A 237 14.66 9.38 26.01
C ARG A 237 14.00 10.59 26.67
N ASN A 238 12.68 10.54 26.92
CA ASN A 238 11.93 11.65 27.51
C ASN A 238 11.15 11.20 28.77
N PRO A 239 11.55 11.66 29.98
CA PRO A 239 10.93 11.21 31.22
C PRO A 239 9.44 11.57 31.31
N ARG A 240 9.03 12.72 30.77
CA ARG A 240 7.62 13.16 30.76
C ARG A 240 6.75 12.23 29.91
N VAL A 241 7.21 11.87 28.71
CA VAL A 241 6.47 10.97 27.81
C VAL A 241 6.34 9.59 28.43
N LYS A 242 7.41 9.08 29.07
CA LYS A 242 7.38 7.81 29.80
C LYS A 242 6.32 7.80 30.90
N LYS A 243 6.27 8.83 31.74
CA LYS A 243 5.31 8.94 32.85
C LYS A 243 3.87 9.09 32.36
N ARG A 244 3.65 9.89 31.30
CA ARG A 244 2.32 10.02 30.66
C ARG A 244 1.79 8.67 30.15
N LEU A 245 2.63 7.91 29.45
CA LEU A 245 2.24 6.58 28.95
C LEU A 245 2.06 5.56 30.07
N GLN A 246 2.92 5.60 31.10
CA GLN A 246 2.77 4.75 32.28
C GLN A 246 1.44 5.00 32.99
N TYR A 247 1.04 6.26 33.16
CA TYR A 247 -0.25 6.64 33.72
C TYR A 247 -1.43 6.18 32.86
N LYS A 248 -1.38 6.41 31.54
CA LYS A 248 -2.42 5.92 30.60
C LYS A 248 -2.58 4.40 30.69
N LYS A 249 -1.48 3.64 30.71
CA LYS A 249 -1.50 2.17 30.88
C LYS A 249 -2.06 1.74 32.23
N ALA A 250 -1.74 2.48 33.30
CA ALA A 250 -2.27 2.22 34.64
C ALA A 250 -3.79 2.46 34.71
N LEU A 251 -4.29 3.53 34.08
CA LEU A 251 -5.72 3.79 33.98
C LEU A 251 -6.45 2.67 33.24
N VAL A 252 -5.94 2.22 32.09
CA VAL A 252 -6.55 1.09 31.35
C VAL A 252 -6.57 -0.19 32.19
N ARG A 253 -5.47 -0.50 32.89
CA ARG A 253 -5.43 -1.68 33.80
C ARG A 253 -6.42 -1.55 34.94
N ARG A 254 -6.57 -0.35 35.51
CA ARG A 254 -7.55 -0.07 36.57
C ARG A 254 -8.98 -0.29 36.08
N LYS A 255 -9.33 0.17 34.87
CA LYS A 255 -10.65 -0.05 34.25
C LYS A 255 -10.96 -1.54 34.06
N GLY A 256 -9.94 -2.37 33.83
CA GLY A 256 -10.09 -3.83 33.75
C GLY A 256 -10.31 -4.50 35.11
N GLN A 257 -9.70 -3.98 36.19
CA GLN A 257 -9.83 -4.54 37.54
C GLN A 257 -11.10 -4.07 38.26
N VAL A 258 -11.41 -2.78 38.16
CA VAL A 258 -12.51 -2.12 38.85
C VAL A 258 -13.33 -1.35 37.82
N ARG A 259 -14.64 -1.60 37.80
CA ARG A 259 -15.56 -0.85 36.96
C ARG A 259 -15.65 0.60 37.46
N GLU A 260 -15.43 1.55 36.56
CA GLU A 260 -15.64 2.97 36.83
C GLU A 260 -17.15 3.29 36.91
N VAL A 261 -17.48 4.40 37.58
CA VAL A 261 -18.86 4.90 37.67
C VAL A 261 -19.32 5.35 36.28
N ARG A 262 -20.53 4.93 35.88
CA ARG A 262 -21.14 5.36 34.61
C ARG A 262 -21.72 6.77 34.79
N THR A 263 -21.32 7.72 33.94
CA THR A 263 -21.70 9.15 34.09
C THR A 263 -22.59 9.68 32.96
N GLY A 264 -23.07 8.82 32.05
CA GLY A 264 -23.74 9.24 30.80
C GLY A 264 -25.12 8.61 30.54
N GLU A 265 -25.73 7.97 31.54
CA GLU A 265 -27.02 7.25 31.38
C GLU A 265 -28.25 8.19 31.42
N ALA A 266 -28.06 9.51 31.41
CA ALA A 266 -29.12 10.50 31.66
C ALA A 266 -30.18 10.62 30.54
N ALA A 267 -29.89 10.17 29.32
CA ALA A 267 -30.81 10.31 28.19
C ALA A 267 -31.79 9.13 28.09
N ARG A 268 -31.31 7.92 27.79
CA ARG A 268 -32.08 6.66 27.76
C ARG A 268 -31.13 5.48 27.97
N TYR A 269 -31.58 4.44 28.68
CA TYR A 269 -30.80 3.21 28.88
C TYR A 269 -30.74 2.40 27.59
N GLY A 270 -29.53 2.17 27.06
CA GLY A 270 -29.29 1.45 25.80
C GLY A 270 -29.03 -0.05 25.95
N GLY A 271 -29.15 -0.61 27.15
CA GLY A 271 -28.78 -2.00 27.44
C GLY A 271 -27.29 -2.21 27.76
N GLU A 272 -26.93 -3.45 28.12
CA GLU A 272 -25.55 -3.84 28.46
C GLU A 272 -24.78 -4.29 27.20
N MET A 273 -24.01 -3.38 26.59
CA MET A 273 -23.26 -3.66 25.35
C MET A 273 -22.25 -4.82 25.49
N THR A 274 -21.65 -5.00 26.67
CA THR A 274 -20.66 -6.08 26.91
C THR A 274 -21.30 -7.43 27.25
N GLY A 275 -22.64 -7.51 27.28
CA GLY A 275 -23.40 -8.70 27.64
C GLY A 275 -23.51 -8.95 29.15
N ILE A 276 -24.56 -9.71 29.52
CA ILE A 276 -24.86 -10.10 30.90
C ILE A 276 -24.51 -11.59 31.07
N LYS A 277 -23.68 -11.92 32.06
CA LYS A 277 -23.39 -13.31 32.45
C LYS A 277 -24.17 -13.67 33.70
N SER A 278 -25.16 -14.57 33.57
CA SER A 278 -26.03 -15.02 34.67
C SER A 278 -25.29 -15.79 35.77
N ASN A 279 -24.25 -16.54 35.40
CA ASN A 279 -23.55 -17.46 36.31
C ASN A 279 -22.47 -16.80 37.18
N ILE A 280 -22.28 -15.48 37.13
CA ILE A 280 -21.21 -14.76 37.85
C ILE A 280 -21.79 -13.84 38.90
N THR A 281 -21.54 -14.13 40.17
CA THR A 281 -21.84 -13.25 41.31
C THR A 281 -20.59 -12.48 41.74
N ARG A 282 -20.65 -11.14 41.76
CA ARG A 282 -19.51 -10.25 42.14
C ARG A 282 -19.69 -9.54 43.50
N SER A 283 -20.60 -10.02 44.34
CA SER A 283 -20.81 -9.48 45.70
C SER A 283 -19.69 -9.91 46.66
N ARG A 284 -19.43 -9.11 47.69
CA ARG A 284 -18.52 -9.47 48.79
C ARG A 284 -19.32 -10.18 49.88
N LYS A 285 -18.95 -11.43 50.21
CA LYS A 285 -19.57 -12.18 51.31
C LYS A 285 -19.10 -11.57 52.64
N LEU A 286 -20.05 -11.31 53.53
CA LEU A 286 -19.79 -10.83 54.90
C LEU A 286 -19.46 -12.01 55.82
#